data_AF-A0A947RJB4-F1
#
_entry.id   AF-A0A947RJB4-F1
#
_cell.length_a   1.000
_cell.length_b   1.000
_cell.length_c   1.000
_cell.angle_alpha   90.00
_cell.angle_beta   90.00
_cell.angle_gamma   90.00
#
_symmetry.space_group_name_H-M   'P 1'
#
loop_
_entity.id
_entity.type
_entity.pdbx_description
1 polymer ?
#
loop_
_entity_poly.entity_id
_entity_poly.type
_entity_poly.pdbx_seq_one_letter_code
_entity_poly.pdbx_strand_id
1 'polypeptide(L)'
;MYKAFIEIPKGDDRRRHMKFDKSGLIDLGPIKDVIPVNDGVMPVHYGYILDTLNTEENPPEELDVLIFSDKDYSVSDIVDIKPIALIEREDKDHKIAAVDLDSEKTWEDINETEKELIKDYFGYKSKITSITGQDTAIKLIKKFKI
;
A
#
# COMPACT_ATOMS: atom_id res chain seq x y z
N MET A 1 -14.37 -7.86 5.92
CA MET A 1 -13.61 -8.30 4.74
C MET A 1 -13.30 -7.04 3.94
N TYR A 2 -12.03 -6.85 3.56
CA TYR A 2 -11.59 -5.68 2.80
C TYR A 2 -11.08 -6.15 1.45
N LYS A 3 -11.32 -5.36 0.41
CA LYS A 3 -10.85 -5.62 -0.95
C LYS A 3 -9.86 -4.55 -1.36
N ALA A 4 -8.79 -4.95 -2.02
CA ALA A 4 -7.81 -4.04 -2.60
C ALA A 4 -7.77 -4.18 -4.11
N PHE A 5 -7.55 -3.07 -4.80
CA PHE A 5 -7.27 -3.03 -6.23
C PHE A 5 -5.75 -2.93 -6.42
N ILE A 6 -5.15 -3.83 -7.20
CA ILE A 6 -3.71 -3.84 -7.46
C ILE A 6 -3.35 -2.85 -8.56
N GLU A 7 -2.47 -1.90 -8.24
CA GLU A 7 -1.94 -0.95 -9.22
C GLU A 7 -0.55 -1.35 -9.72
N ILE A 8 0.29 -1.83 -8.79
CA ILE A 8 1.69 -2.16 -9.05
C ILE A 8 1.99 -3.51 -8.37
N PRO A 9 2.06 -4.60 -9.15
CA PRO A 9 2.49 -5.89 -8.64
C PRO A 9 3.91 -5.85 -8.05
N LYS A 10 4.17 -6.73 -7.08
CA LYS A 10 5.52 -7.00 -6.57
C LYS A 10 6.47 -7.33 -7.73
N GLY A 11 7.64 -6.70 -7.75
CA GLY A 11 8.63 -6.88 -8.81
C GLY A 11 8.44 -5.98 -10.04
N ASP A 12 7.36 -5.19 -10.10
CA ASP A 12 7.15 -4.21 -11.17
C ASP A 12 7.93 -2.91 -10.89
N ASP A 13 8.39 -2.23 -11.94
CA ASP A 13 9.18 -0.99 -11.88
C ASP A 13 8.43 0.22 -12.46
N ARG A 14 7.15 0.06 -12.81
CA ARG A 14 6.30 1.10 -13.43
C ARG A 14 5.37 1.73 -12.40
N ARG A 15 5.42 3.06 -12.30
CA ARG A 15 4.52 3.83 -11.42
C ARG A 15 3.16 3.94 -12.09
N ARG A 16 2.24 3.05 -11.74
CA ARG A 16 0.84 3.14 -12.17
C ARG A 16 -0.02 3.68 -11.05
N HIS A 17 -1.06 4.41 -11.42
CA HIS A 17 -2.02 4.97 -10.48
C HIS A 17 -3.39 5.10 -11.14
N MET A 18 -4.45 4.88 -10.38
CA MET A 18 -5.82 5.07 -10.81
C MET A 18 -6.12 6.55 -10.91
N LYS A 19 -6.64 7.01 -12.04
CA LYS A 19 -7.04 8.42 -12.17
C LYS A 19 -8.08 8.78 -11.10
N PHE A 20 -8.04 10.04 -10.63
CA PHE A 20 -9.02 10.58 -9.67
C PHE A 20 -10.48 10.37 -10.09
N ASP A 21 -10.76 10.41 -11.41
CA ASP A 21 -12.10 10.21 -11.98
C ASP A 21 -12.49 8.74 -12.15
N LYS A 22 -11.62 7.79 -11.77
CA LYS A 22 -11.78 6.34 -11.90
C LYS A 22 -12.00 5.85 -13.33
N SER A 23 -11.62 6.66 -14.33
CA SER A 23 -11.74 6.28 -15.76
C SER A 23 -10.69 5.25 -16.21
N GLY A 24 -9.68 4.97 -15.37
CA GLY A 24 -8.69 3.92 -15.60
C GLY A 24 -7.31 4.25 -15.04
N LEU A 25 -6.39 3.30 -15.20
CA LEU A 25 -4.99 3.46 -14.80
C LEU A 25 -4.23 4.37 -15.76
N ILE A 26 -3.34 5.17 -15.20
CA ILE A 26 -2.30 5.93 -15.90
C ILE A 26 -0.94 5.38 -15.52
N ASP A 27 -0.08 5.18 -16.52
CA ASP A 27 1.35 4.89 -16.33
C ASP A 27 2.11 6.22 -16.28
N LEU A 28 2.73 6.50 -15.14
CA LEU A 28 3.46 7.72 -14.83
C LEU A 28 4.97 7.60 -15.07
N GLY A 29 5.43 6.49 -15.65
CA GLY A 29 6.84 6.25 -15.94
C GLY A 29 7.54 5.29 -14.96
N PRO A 30 8.87 5.15 -15.06
CA PRO A 30 9.65 4.32 -14.15
C PRO A 30 9.58 4.85 -12.71
N ILE A 31 9.42 3.96 -11.73
CA ILE A 31 9.40 4.36 -10.31
C ILE A 31 10.77 4.89 -9.88
N LYS A 32 11.87 4.34 -10.40
CA LYS A 32 13.23 4.75 -10.03
C LYS A 32 13.54 6.23 -10.25
N ASP A 33 12.83 6.87 -11.17
CA ASP A 33 12.97 8.31 -11.44
C ASP A 33 12.44 9.16 -10.27
N VAL A 34 11.65 8.57 -9.37
CA VAL A 34 11.04 9.25 -8.21
C VAL A 34 11.31 8.58 -6.86
N ILE A 35 11.58 7.27 -6.83
CA ILE A 35 11.97 6.47 -5.67
C ILE A 35 13.07 5.51 -6.15
N PRO A 36 14.36 5.87 -6.01
CA PRO A 36 15.48 5.06 -6.51
C PRO A 36 15.81 3.88 -5.59
N VAL A 37 15.14 3.74 -4.45
CA VAL A 37 15.29 2.60 -3.54
C VAL A 37 14.90 1.32 -4.28
N ASN A 38 15.69 0.25 -4.09
CA ASN A 38 15.49 -1.03 -4.79
C ASN A 38 15.45 -0.91 -6.32
N ASP A 39 16.19 0.05 -6.90
CA ASP A 39 16.14 0.40 -8.34
C ASP A 39 14.72 0.69 -8.85
N GLY A 40 13.85 1.19 -7.96
CA GLY A 40 12.44 1.44 -8.24
C GLY A 40 11.58 0.18 -8.39
N VAL A 41 12.11 -1.00 -8.11
CA VAL A 41 11.34 -2.24 -8.16
C VAL A 41 10.46 -2.33 -6.92
N MET A 42 9.16 -2.51 -7.13
CA MET A 42 8.17 -2.55 -6.07
C MET A 42 8.39 -3.79 -5.15
N PRO A 43 8.63 -3.61 -3.84
CA PRO A 43 9.00 -4.73 -2.96
C PRO A 43 7.84 -5.65 -2.57
N VAL A 44 6.60 -5.16 -2.65
CA VAL A 44 5.35 -5.83 -2.28
C VAL A 44 4.22 -5.39 -3.21
N HIS A 45 3.14 -6.15 -3.34
CA HIS A 45 2.02 -5.69 -4.17
C HIS A 45 1.45 -4.40 -3.59
N TYR A 46 1.24 -3.41 -4.44
CA TYR A 46 0.78 -2.07 -4.06
C TYR A 46 -0.50 -1.70 -4.80
N GLY A 47 -1.37 -0.98 -4.10
CA GLY A 47 -2.54 -0.34 -4.66
C GLY A 47 -3.35 0.29 -3.55
N TYR A 48 -4.68 0.25 -3.65
CA TYR A 48 -5.57 0.92 -2.71
C TYR A 48 -6.74 0.06 -2.24
N ILE A 49 -7.30 0.39 -1.07
CA ILE A 49 -8.46 -0.29 -0.50
C ILE A 49 -9.75 0.27 -1.11
N LEU A 50 -10.60 -0.62 -1.64
CA LEU A 50 -11.88 -0.25 -2.24
C LEU A 50 -12.83 0.42 -1.22
N ASP A 51 -13.60 1.38 -1.74
CA ASP A 51 -14.55 2.24 -1.01
C ASP A 51 -13.92 2.85 0.26
N THR A 52 -12.76 3.49 0.07
CA THR A 52 -12.15 4.36 1.08
C THR A 52 -11.83 5.73 0.47
N LEU A 53 -11.80 6.78 1.28
CA LEU A 53 -11.35 8.10 0.86
C LEU A 53 -10.72 8.84 2.06
N ASN A 54 -9.39 8.94 2.05
CA ASN A 54 -8.61 9.68 3.01
C ASN A 54 -8.76 11.19 2.77
N THR A 55 -9.69 11.80 3.50
CA THR A 55 -9.93 13.25 3.43
C THR A 55 -8.88 14.09 4.16
N GLU A 56 -7.87 13.47 4.79
CA GLU A 56 -6.75 14.18 5.42
C GLU A 56 -5.61 14.44 4.42
N GLU A 57 -5.61 13.75 3.27
CA GLU A 57 -4.74 14.06 2.14
C GLU A 57 -5.33 15.18 1.28
N ASN A 58 -4.46 15.86 0.52
CA ASN A 58 -4.87 16.95 -0.36
C ASN A 58 -4.15 16.83 -1.72
N PRO A 59 -4.84 16.36 -2.78
CA PRO A 59 -6.27 16.00 -2.81
C PRO A 59 -6.62 14.74 -1.99
N PRO A 60 -7.89 14.53 -1.62
CA PRO A 60 -8.32 13.27 -1.03
C PRO A 60 -8.12 12.09 -2.00
N GLU A 61 -7.55 11.00 -1.48
CA GLU A 61 -7.25 9.76 -2.22
C GLU A 61 -7.71 8.53 -1.44
N GLU A 62 -7.82 7.36 -2.08
CA GLU A 62 -8.07 6.10 -1.37
C GLU A 62 -6.94 5.77 -0.40
N LEU A 63 -7.23 4.92 0.60
CA LEU A 63 -6.17 4.40 1.46
C LEU A 63 -5.27 3.43 0.69
N ASP A 64 -4.00 3.78 0.63
CA ASP A 64 -2.93 2.94 0.11
C ASP A 64 -2.77 1.64 0.93
N VAL A 65 -2.45 0.56 0.22
CA VAL A 65 -2.21 -0.75 0.83
C VAL A 65 -0.99 -1.45 0.23
N LEU A 66 -0.20 -2.03 1.14
CA LEU A 66 0.97 -2.86 0.88
C LEU A 66 0.60 -4.32 1.20
N ILE A 67 0.56 -5.20 0.20
CA ILE A 67 0.06 -6.57 0.35
C ILE A 67 1.24 -7.54 0.29
N PHE A 68 1.54 -8.13 1.45
CA PHE A 68 2.54 -9.17 1.62
C PHE A 68 1.92 -10.53 1.27
N SER A 69 2.15 -10.96 0.03
CA SER A 69 1.64 -12.21 -0.52
C SER A 69 2.74 -12.97 -1.27
N ASP A 70 2.64 -14.30 -1.23
CA ASP A 70 3.44 -15.21 -2.05
C ASP A 70 2.72 -15.53 -3.39
N LYS A 71 1.51 -15.00 -3.61
CA LYS A 71 0.74 -15.13 -4.84
C LYS A 71 1.20 -14.06 -5.84
N ASP A 72 1.22 -14.43 -7.12
CA ASP A 72 1.48 -13.50 -8.21
C ASP A 72 0.17 -12.81 -8.61
N TYR A 73 0.04 -11.54 -8.25
CA TYR A 73 -1.07 -10.69 -8.69
C TYR A 73 -0.69 -9.86 -9.91
N SER A 74 -1.70 -9.52 -10.70
CA SER A 74 -1.59 -8.68 -11.89
C SER A 74 -2.15 -7.28 -11.64
N VAL A 75 -1.73 -6.34 -12.49
CA VAL A 75 -2.33 -5.00 -12.54
C VAL A 75 -3.84 -5.12 -12.75
N SER A 76 -4.62 -4.40 -11.95
CA SER A 76 -6.09 -4.40 -11.91
C SER A 76 -6.78 -5.61 -11.27
N ASP A 77 -6.02 -6.53 -10.67
CA ASP A 77 -6.64 -7.56 -9.83
C ASP A 77 -7.35 -6.93 -8.63
N ILE A 78 -8.49 -7.53 -8.25
CA ILE A 78 -9.19 -7.21 -7.01
C ILE A 78 -9.04 -8.40 -6.07
N VAL A 79 -8.40 -8.17 -4.93
CA VAL A 79 -8.01 -9.23 -3.98
C VAL A 79 -8.61 -8.99 -2.60
N ASP A 80 -9.00 -10.08 -1.93
CA ASP A 80 -9.43 -10.03 -0.54
C ASP A 80 -8.23 -10.01 0.40
N ILE A 81 -8.19 -9.04 1.30
CA ILE A 81 -7.05 -8.77 2.17
C ILE A 81 -7.43 -8.75 3.65
N LYS A 82 -6.44 -9.05 4.48
CA LYS A 82 -6.47 -8.90 5.94
C LYS A 82 -5.44 -7.84 6.36
N PRO A 83 -5.86 -6.64 6.82
CA PRO A 83 -4.95 -5.65 7.39
C PRO A 83 -4.22 -6.20 8.62
N ILE A 84 -2.94 -5.89 8.74
CA ILE A 84 -2.07 -6.35 9.84
C ILE A 84 -1.33 -5.21 10.55
N ALA A 85 -1.11 -4.08 9.88
CA ALA A 85 -0.52 -2.89 10.49
C ALA A 85 -0.87 -1.61 9.73
N LEU A 86 -0.71 -0.48 10.40
CA LEU A 86 -0.76 0.86 9.85
C LEU A 86 0.65 1.44 9.85
N ILE A 87 1.10 1.91 8.69
CA ILE A 87 2.36 2.64 8.51
C ILE A 87 2.00 4.13 8.41
N GLU A 88 2.29 4.88 9.47
CA GLU A 88 1.98 6.30 9.54
C GLU A 88 3.12 7.13 8.94
N ARG A 89 2.76 8.08 8.09
CA ARG A 89 3.66 9.01 7.43
C ARG A 89 3.35 10.46 7.79
N GLU A 90 4.39 11.29 7.82
CA GLU A 90 4.29 12.70 8.22
C GLU A 90 3.35 13.51 7.32
N ASP A 91 3.27 13.15 6.05
CA ASP A 91 2.45 13.81 5.01
C ASP A 91 0.98 13.34 4.97
N LYS A 92 0.56 12.47 5.90
CA LYS A 92 -0.80 11.89 5.97
C LYS A 92 -1.18 10.90 4.88
N ASP A 93 -0.28 10.62 3.94
CA ASP A 93 -0.36 9.49 2.99
C ASP A 93 0.07 8.21 3.73
N HIS A 94 -0.80 7.76 4.63
CA HIS A 94 -0.65 6.57 5.44
C HIS A 94 -0.86 5.31 4.61
N LYS A 95 -0.13 4.24 4.95
CA LYS A 95 -0.21 2.97 4.21
C LYS A 95 -0.68 1.85 5.12
N ILE A 96 -1.60 1.04 4.63
CA ILE A 96 -2.05 -0.17 5.32
C ILE A 96 -1.14 -1.33 4.91
N ALA A 97 -0.50 -2.00 5.86
CA ALA A 97 0.10 -3.30 5.59
C ALA A 97 -0.99 -4.37 5.69
N ALA A 98 -1.07 -5.25 4.71
CA ALA A 98 -2.04 -6.33 4.63
C ALA A 98 -1.41 -7.62 4.11
N VAL A 99 -2.09 -8.73 4.37
CA VAL A 99 -1.75 -10.06 3.83
C VAL A 99 -2.98 -10.63 3.14
N ASP A 100 -2.82 -11.74 2.43
CA ASP A 100 -3.96 -12.49 1.89
C ASP A 100 -4.94 -12.89 2.99
N LEU A 101 -6.23 -12.97 2.66
CA LEU A 101 -7.28 -13.29 3.64
C LEU A 101 -7.06 -14.63 4.37
N ASP A 102 -6.48 -15.61 3.68
CA ASP A 102 -6.17 -16.95 4.18
C ASP A 102 -4.84 -17.04 4.97
N SER A 103 -4.05 -15.96 4.98
CA SER A 103 -2.80 -15.90 5.74
C SER A 103 -3.07 -15.64 7.22
N GLU A 104 -2.35 -16.33 8.11
CA GLU A 104 -2.35 -16.06 9.55
C GLU A 104 -1.31 -15.03 9.98
N LYS A 105 -0.38 -14.65 9.08
CA LYS A 105 0.74 -13.73 9.37
C LYS A 105 0.24 -12.43 10.02
N THR A 106 1.03 -11.91 10.96
CA THR A 106 0.95 -10.56 11.52
C THR A 106 2.12 -9.70 11.01
N TRP A 107 2.19 -8.44 11.45
CA TRP A 107 3.32 -7.57 11.11
C TRP A 107 4.63 -8.10 11.70
N GLU A 108 4.59 -8.67 12.89
CA GLU A 108 5.75 -9.23 13.59
C GLU A 108 6.38 -10.38 12.81
N ASP A 109 5.56 -11.18 12.10
CA ASP A 109 6.01 -12.31 11.28
C ASP A 109 6.73 -11.90 9.98
N ILE A 110 6.58 -10.65 9.53
CA ILE A 110 7.33 -10.14 8.37
C ILE A 110 8.81 -10.05 8.76
N ASN A 111 9.71 -10.51 7.90
CA ASN A 111 11.12 -10.53 8.26
C ASN A 111 11.70 -9.11 8.31
N GLU A 112 12.71 -8.89 9.15
CA GLU A 112 13.26 -7.54 9.36
C GLU A 112 13.87 -6.92 8.11
N THR A 113 14.43 -7.72 7.19
CA THR A 113 14.98 -7.18 5.93
C THR A 113 13.88 -6.62 5.04
N GLU A 114 12.75 -7.31 4.94
CA GLU A 114 11.55 -6.80 4.26
C GLU A 114 11.00 -5.55 4.94
N LYS A 115 10.92 -5.52 6.28
CA LYS A 115 10.45 -4.33 7.02
C LYS A 115 11.34 -3.12 6.77
N GLU A 116 12.67 -3.28 6.82
CA GLU A 116 13.60 -2.18 6.54
C GLU A 116 13.48 -1.71 5.08
N LEU A 117 13.38 -2.63 4.13
CA LEU A 117 13.16 -2.26 2.73
C LEU A 117 11.85 -1.47 2.54
N ILE A 118 10.77 -1.87 3.19
CA ILE A 118 9.50 -1.13 3.18
C ILE A 118 9.66 0.26 3.78
N LYS A 119 10.40 0.39 4.89
CA LYS A 119 10.66 1.68 5.52
C LYS A 119 11.46 2.61 4.61
N ASP A 120 12.53 2.10 4.00
CA ASP A 120 13.36 2.88 3.10
C ASP A 120 12.59 3.30 1.85
N TYR A 121 11.85 2.36 1.25
CA TYR A 121 11.13 2.59 0.00
C TYR A 121 9.97 3.58 0.16
N PHE A 122 9.05 3.30 1.10
CA PHE A 122 7.86 4.14 1.32
C PHE A 122 8.14 5.35 2.23
N GLY A 123 9.28 5.34 2.93
CA GLY A 123 9.79 6.49 3.69
C GLY A 123 10.62 7.48 2.85
N TYR A 124 10.97 7.12 1.60
CA TYR A 124 11.90 7.92 0.77
C TYR A 124 11.43 9.37 0.56
N LYS A 125 10.14 9.58 0.27
CA LYS A 125 9.58 10.92 0.00
C LYS A 125 9.03 11.62 1.23
N SER A 126 8.62 10.86 2.24
CA SER A 126 8.14 11.41 3.51
C SER A 126 8.36 10.41 4.62
N LYS A 127 8.77 10.92 5.78
CA LYS A 127 9.19 10.12 6.92
C LYS A 127 8.05 9.24 7.44
N ILE A 128 8.35 7.97 7.67
CA ILE A 128 7.51 7.09 8.48
C ILE A 128 7.69 7.46 9.95
N THR A 129 6.60 7.87 10.60
CA THR A 129 6.60 8.32 11.99
C THR A 129 6.42 7.17 12.96
N SER A 130 5.65 6.17 12.57
CA SER A 130 5.28 5.02 13.40
C SER A 130 4.73 3.87 12.55
N ILE A 131 4.83 2.67 13.10
CA ILE A 131 4.12 1.49 12.59
C ILE A 131 3.32 0.93 13.76
N THR A 132 2.01 0.81 13.59
CA THR A 132 1.08 0.37 14.64
C THR A 132 0.30 -0.86 14.19
N GLY A 133 -0.20 -1.64 15.15
CA GLY A 133 -0.81 -2.94 14.87
C GLY A 133 -2.18 -2.89 14.17
N GLN A 134 -2.70 -4.09 13.91
CA GLN A 134 -3.93 -4.36 13.17
C GLN A 134 -5.14 -3.52 13.62
N ASP A 135 -5.35 -3.35 14.92
CA ASP A 135 -6.52 -2.61 15.42
C ASP A 135 -6.53 -1.14 14.98
N THR A 136 -5.36 -0.51 14.93
CA THR A 136 -5.23 0.88 14.48
C THR A 136 -5.46 0.97 12.98
N ALA A 137 -4.93 0.03 12.21
CA ALA A 137 -5.20 -0.08 10.77
C ALA A 137 -6.69 -0.20 10.47
N ILE A 138 -7.39 -1.12 11.16
CA ILE A 138 -8.83 -1.32 11.02
C ILE A 138 -9.63 -0.06 11.39
N LYS A 139 -9.24 0.63 12.47
CA LYS A 139 -9.88 1.90 12.87
C LYS A 139 -9.73 2.97 11.79
N LEU A 140 -8.55 3.09 11.17
CA LEU A 140 -8.32 4.05 10.10
C LEU A 140 -9.16 3.74 8.86
N ILE A 141 -9.19 2.46 8.43
CA ILE A 141 -10.02 2.05 7.28
C ILE A 141 -11.49 2.36 7.53
N LYS A 142 -11.99 2.09 8.74
CA LYS A 142 -13.38 2.40 9.12
C LYS A 142 -13.68 3.90 9.13
N LYS A 143 -12.71 4.72 9.56
CA LYS A 143 -12.83 6.19 9.58
C LYS A 143 -13.05 6.75 8.17
N PHE A 144 -12.39 6.18 7.16
CA PHE A 144 -12.40 6.65 5.78
C PHE A 144 -13.28 5.82 4.84
N LYS A 145 -14.10 4.91 5.36
CA LYS A 145 -15.02 4.11 4.56
C LYS A 145 -16.13 5.00 3.98
N ILE A 146 -16.44 4.84 2.69
CA ILE A 146 -17.55 5.50 1.99
C ILE A 146 -18.65 4.53 1.59
#